data_AF-E6YTS0-F1
#
_entry.id   AF-E6YTS0-F1
#
_cell.length_a   1.000
_cell.length_b   1.000
_cell.length_c   1.000
_cell.angle_alpha   90.00
_cell.angle_beta   90.00
_cell.angle_gamma   90.00
#
_symmetry.space_group_name_H-M   'P 1'
#
loop_
_entity.id
_entity.type
_entity.pdbx_description
1 polymer ?
#
loop_
_entity_poly.entity_id
_entity_poly.type
_entity_poly.pdbx_seq_one_letter_code
_entity_poly.pdbx_strand_id
1 'polypeptide(L)'
;MRVPANTDAKAVVLSYGMMLDRISSYALKKGVEDIVVGQAIGISKTFMPTCGELLAYCQTVENTLLSKAESVRRAIENTREKAVQEKTAKEHFRPLTLVQKQKLEETLNGLGRTVKNIAG
;
A
#
# COMPACT_ATOMS: atom_id res chain seq x y z
N MET A 1 11.57 -21.44 -26.46
CA MET A 1 10.19 -21.33 -26.99
C MET A 1 10.20 -21.48 -28.49
N ARG A 2 9.16 -22.09 -29.07
CA ARG A 2 8.98 -22.22 -30.52
C ARG A 2 7.82 -21.36 -30.99
N VAL A 3 7.96 -20.75 -32.16
CA VAL A 3 6.86 -20.05 -32.86
C VAL A 3 6.01 -21.12 -33.57
N PRO A 4 4.67 -21.11 -33.45
CA PRO A 4 3.80 -22.04 -34.16
C PRO A 4 4.01 -22.01 -35.69
N ALA A 5 3.92 -23.16 -36.35
CA ALA A 5 3.99 -23.24 -37.82
C ALA A 5 2.81 -22.47 -38.45
N ASN A 6 3.03 -21.87 -39.64
CA ASN A 6 2.07 -21.04 -40.39
C ASN A 6 1.73 -19.67 -39.76
N THR A 7 2.61 -19.15 -38.91
CA THR A 7 2.45 -17.82 -38.32
C THR A 7 3.02 -16.74 -39.25
N ASP A 8 2.20 -15.79 -39.69
CA ASP A 8 2.70 -14.59 -40.38
C ASP A 8 3.42 -13.67 -39.37
N ALA A 9 4.74 -13.61 -39.50
CA ALA A 9 5.60 -12.81 -38.62
C ALA A 9 5.21 -11.31 -38.63
N LYS A 10 4.75 -10.77 -39.76
CA LYS A 10 4.37 -9.34 -39.85
C LYS A 10 3.08 -9.08 -39.07
N ALA A 11 2.07 -9.92 -39.25
CA ALA A 11 0.83 -9.84 -38.49
C ALA A 11 1.08 -9.98 -36.97
N VAL A 12 1.99 -10.88 -36.58
CA VAL A 12 2.35 -11.06 -35.17
C VAL A 12 3.04 -9.83 -34.59
N VAL A 13 4.07 -9.30 -35.26
CA VAL A 13 4.77 -8.09 -34.80
C VAL A 13 3.80 -6.92 -34.65
N LEU A 14 2.90 -6.73 -35.63
CA LEU A 14 1.88 -5.69 -35.57
C LEU A 14 0.94 -5.89 -34.36
N SER A 15 0.45 -7.12 -34.15
CA SER A 15 -0.46 -7.43 -33.04
C SER A 15 0.17 -7.19 -31.67
N TYR A 16 1.44 -7.56 -31.49
CA TYR A 16 2.18 -7.28 -30.27
C TYR A 16 2.43 -5.79 -30.09
N GLY A 17 2.87 -5.11 -31.14
CA GLY A 17 3.13 -3.69 -31.12
C GLY A 17 1.90 -2.89 -30.68
N MET A 18 0.73 -3.19 -31.24
CA MET A 18 -0.50 -2.47 -30.89
C MET A 18 -1.01 -2.77 -29.48
N MET A 19 -0.94 -4.02 -29.03
CA MET A 19 -1.53 -4.44 -27.75
C MET A 19 -0.63 -4.15 -26.56
N LEU A 20 0.69 -4.28 -26.74
CA LEU A 20 1.67 -4.05 -25.67
C LEU A 20 2.08 -2.58 -25.54
N ASP A 21 1.70 -1.71 -26.47
CA ASP A 21 1.98 -0.26 -26.41
C ASP A 21 1.50 0.39 -25.10
N ARG A 22 0.42 -0.16 -24.51
CA ARG A 22 -0.20 0.34 -23.28
C ARG A 22 0.40 -0.25 -22.00
N ILE A 23 1.32 -1.19 -22.13
CA ILE A 23 1.92 -1.90 -21.01
C ILE A 23 3.22 -1.22 -20.63
N SER A 24 3.48 -1.09 -19.32
CA SER A 24 4.74 -0.55 -18.85
C SER A 24 5.93 -1.41 -19.29
N SER A 25 7.03 -0.75 -19.63
CA SER A 25 8.28 -1.43 -20.00
C SER A 25 8.77 -2.37 -18.90
N TYR A 26 8.47 -2.07 -17.63
CA TYR A 26 8.75 -2.94 -16.49
C TYR A 26 7.97 -4.25 -16.58
N ALA A 27 6.65 -4.20 -16.72
CA ALA A 27 5.81 -5.38 -16.77
C ALA A 27 6.13 -6.24 -17.99
N LEU A 28 6.43 -5.62 -19.12
CA LEU A 28 6.88 -6.33 -20.32
C LEU A 28 8.20 -7.07 -20.07
N LYS A 29 9.21 -6.38 -19.54
CA LYS A 29 10.52 -6.99 -19.23
C LYS A 29 10.37 -8.14 -18.24
N LYS A 30 9.63 -7.92 -17.15
CA LYS A 30 9.42 -8.93 -16.12
C LYS A 30 8.61 -10.11 -16.63
N GLY A 31 7.58 -9.85 -17.43
CA GLY A 31 6.78 -10.86 -18.11
C GLY A 31 7.64 -11.77 -18.99
N VAL A 32 8.47 -11.18 -19.85
CA VAL A 32 9.39 -11.95 -20.70
C VAL A 32 10.37 -12.77 -19.87
N GLU A 33 10.94 -12.21 -18.81
CA GLU A 33 11.84 -12.93 -17.89
C GLU A 33 11.14 -14.14 -17.26
N ASP A 34 9.97 -13.95 -16.67
CA ASP A 34 9.22 -15.02 -16.00
C ASP A 34 8.81 -16.13 -16.99
N ILE A 35 8.47 -15.77 -18.23
CA ILE A 35 8.16 -16.74 -19.29
C ILE A 35 9.41 -17.55 -19.67
N VAL A 36 10.55 -16.88 -19.88
CA VAL A 36 11.80 -17.53 -20.28
C VAL A 36 12.31 -18.47 -19.19
N VAL A 37 12.16 -18.10 -17.91
CA VAL A 37 12.54 -18.92 -16.75
C VAL A 37 11.48 -20.00 -16.44
N GLY A 38 10.31 -19.96 -17.09
CA GLY A 38 9.23 -20.94 -16.90
C GLY A 38 8.45 -20.77 -15.59
N GLN A 39 8.49 -19.56 -15.02
CA GLN A 39 7.74 -19.13 -13.84
C GLN A 39 6.36 -18.55 -14.17
N ALA A 40 6.14 -18.15 -15.42
CA ALA A 40 4.86 -17.61 -15.86
C ALA A 40 3.74 -18.68 -15.81
N ILE A 41 2.79 -18.49 -14.89
CA ILE A 41 1.62 -19.37 -14.73
C ILE A 41 0.63 -19.12 -15.88
N GLY A 42 0.09 -20.20 -16.44
CA GLY A 42 -0.90 -20.11 -17.53
C GLY A 42 -0.32 -19.86 -18.92
N ILE A 43 1.01 -19.75 -19.04
CA ILE A 43 1.71 -19.64 -20.32
C ILE A 43 2.42 -20.95 -20.66
N SER A 44 2.40 -21.34 -21.95
CA SER A 44 3.12 -22.50 -22.42
C SER A 44 4.64 -22.36 -22.18
N LYS A 45 5.25 -23.40 -21.60
CA LYS A 45 6.71 -23.47 -21.44
C LYS A 45 7.43 -23.82 -22.76
N THR A 46 6.68 -24.31 -23.75
CA THR A 46 7.24 -24.85 -25.00
C THR A 46 7.00 -23.90 -26.17
N PHE A 47 5.80 -23.35 -26.27
CA PHE A 47 5.41 -22.43 -27.33
C PHE A 47 5.50 -20.98 -26.87
N MET A 48 5.76 -20.09 -27.82
CA MET A 48 5.67 -18.66 -27.55
C MET A 48 4.23 -18.31 -27.12
N PRO A 49 4.03 -17.45 -26.10
CA PRO A 49 2.68 -17.00 -25.76
C PRO A 49 2.04 -16.35 -26.98
N THR A 50 0.72 -16.35 -27.03
CA THR A 50 -0.04 -15.46 -27.91
C THR A 50 0.03 -14.03 -27.40
N CYS A 51 -0.36 -13.07 -28.24
CA CYS A 51 -0.42 -11.66 -27.83
C CYS A 51 -1.37 -11.45 -26.63
N GLY A 52 -2.52 -12.12 -26.63
CA GLY A 52 -3.48 -12.05 -25.52
C GLY A 52 -2.96 -12.64 -24.21
N GLU A 53 -2.27 -13.78 -24.28
CA GLU A 53 -1.65 -14.40 -23.09
C GLU A 53 -0.56 -13.51 -22.48
N LEU A 54 0.31 -12.94 -23.31
CA LEU A 54 1.35 -12.03 -22.83
C LEU A 54 0.75 -10.75 -22.24
N LEU A 55 -0.26 -10.18 -22.90
CA LEU A 55 -0.96 -8.99 -22.40
C LEU A 55 -1.57 -9.24 -21.00
N ALA A 56 -2.33 -10.32 -20.85
CA ALA A 56 -2.98 -10.66 -19.58
C ALA A 56 -1.95 -10.91 -18.46
N TYR A 57 -0.84 -11.56 -18.79
CA TYR A 57 0.24 -11.79 -17.82
C TYR A 57 0.88 -10.47 -17.38
N CYS A 58 1.23 -9.59 -18.33
CA CYS A 58 1.79 -8.28 -18.02
C CYS A 58 0.85 -7.43 -17.15
N GLN A 59 -0.45 -7.42 -17.45
CA GLN A 59 -1.45 -6.73 -16.63
C GLN A 59 -1.50 -7.29 -15.20
N THR A 60 -1.35 -8.61 -15.04
CA THR A 60 -1.28 -9.25 -13.71
C THR A 60 -0.04 -8.79 -12.94
N VAL A 61 1.11 -8.66 -13.62
CA VAL A 61 2.34 -8.12 -13.03
C VAL A 61 2.14 -6.68 -12.55
N GLU A 62 1.53 -5.82 -13.38
CA GLU A 62 1.24 -4.42 -13.02
C GLU A 62 0.29 -4.32 -11.83
N ASN A 63 -0.83 -5.06 -11.87
CA ASN A 63 -1.80 -5.08 -10.79
C ASN A 63 -1.18 -5.56 -9.49
N THR A 64 -0.34 -6.61 -9.54
CA THR A 64 0.37 -7.10 -8.35
C THR A 64 1.31 -6.04 -7.78
N LEU A 65 2.03 -5.30 -8.64
CA LEU A 65 2.90 -4.22 -8.21
C LEU A 65 2.09 -3.08 -7.55
N LEU A 66 0.97 -2.70 -8.17
CA LEU A 66 0.07 -1.67 -7.65
C LEU A 66 -0.49 -2.07 -6.30
N SER A 67 -1.01 -3.29 -6.15
CA SER A 67 -1.53 -3.79 -4.87
C SER A 67 -0.47 -3.82 -3.76
N LYS A 68 0.79 -4.16 -4.09
CA LYS A 68 1.89 -4.08 -3.12
C LYS A 68 2.18 -2.64 -2.72
N ALA A 69 2.22 -1.71 -3.68
CA ALA A 69 2.42 -0.29 -3.41
C ALA A 69 1.30 0.28 -2.53
N GLU A 70 0.04 -0.07 -2.81
CA GLU A 70 -1.11 0.32 -1.99
C GLU A 70 -1.04 -0.23 -0.57
N SER A 71 -0.59 -1.47 -0.42
CA SER A 71 -0.40 -2.10 0.89
C SER A 71 0.66 -1.37 1.71
N VAL A 72 1.79 -1.00 1.08
CA VAL A 72 2.84 -0.21 1.72
C VAL A 72 2.33 1.18 2.10
N ARG A 73 1.62 1.87 1.20
CA ARG A 73 1.01 3.18 1.48
C ARG A 73 0.09 3.10 2.71
N ARG A 74 -0.79 2.10 2.75
CA ARG A 74 -1.72 1.87 3.87
C ARG A 74 -0.95 1.58 5.17
N ALA A 75 0.12 0.80 5.13
CA ALA A 75 0.94 0.52 6.31
C ALA A 75 1.60 1.80 6.86
N ILE A 76 2.07 2.68 5.99
CA ILE A 76 2.66 3.97 6.37
C ILE A 76 1.60 4.88 7.01
N GLU A 77 0.42 4.98 6.39
CA GLU A 77 -0.70 5.78 6.92
C GLU A 77 -1.15 5.29 8.29
N ASN A 78 -1.38 3.97 8.44
CA ASN A 78 -1.74 3.37 9.72
C ASN A 78 -0.68 3.62 10.80
N THR A 79 0.61 3.59 10.44
CA THR A 79 1.71 3.86 11.38
C THR A 79 1.70 5.33 11.82
N ARG A 80 1.46 6.25 10.87
CA ARG A 80 1.34 7.69 11.17
C ARG A 80 0.14 7.97 12.07
N GLU A 81 -1.01 7.37 11.79
CA GLU A 81 -2.22 7.52 12.60
C GLU A 81 -2.01 7.02 14.03
N LYS A 82 -1.40 5.84 14.21
CA LYS A 82 -1.03 5.32 15.53
C LYS A 82 -0.10 6.25 16.28
N ALA A 83 0.93 6.80 15.61
CA ALA A 83 1.85 7.74 16.24
C ALA A 83 1.15 9.04 16.69
N VAL A 84 0.13 9.51 15.96
CA VAL A 84 -0.69 10.66 16.38
C VAL A 84 -1.55 10.28 17.58
N GLN A 85 -2.26 9.15 17.53
CA GLN A 85 -3.08 8.68 18.64
C GLN A 85 -2.28 8.47 19.93
N GLU A 86 -1.07 7.91 19.84
CA GLU A 86 -0.19 7.74 21.00
C GLU A 86 0.30 9.08 21.57
N LYS A 87 0.57 10.08 20.72
CA LYS A 87 0.91 11.43 21.18
C LYS A 87 -0.28 12.06 21.89
N THR A 88 -1.48 11.98 21.31
CA THR A 88 -2.71 12.49 21.93
C THR A 88 -3.01 11.76 23.24
N ALA A 89 -2.84 10.43 23.31
CA ALA A 89 -3.00 9.68 24.54
C ALA A 89 -1.96 10.10 25.59
N LYS A 90 -0.67 10.26 25.23
CA LYS A 90 0.36 10.75 26.15
C LYS A 90 0.09 12.18 26.64
N GLU A 91 -0.52 13.02 25.83
CA GLU A 91 -0.98 14.35 26.23
C GLU A 91 -2.19 14.27 27.17
N HIS A 92 -3.13 13.36 26.90
CA HIS A 92 -4.34 13.19 27.71
C HIS A 92 -4.07 12.51 29.06
N PHE A 93 -3.04 11.66 29.14
CA PHE A 93 -2.58 10.97 30.36
C PHE A 93 -1.32 11.60 30.97
N ARG A 94 -0.95 12.81 30.55
CA ARG A 94 0.22 13.48 31.13
C ARG A 94 -0.05 13.76 32.61
N PRO A 95 0.78 13.22 33.53
CA PRO A 95 0.64 13.54 34.94
C PRO A 95 0.80 15.05 35.12
N LEU A 96 -0.12 15.67 35.86
CA LEU A 96 -0.02 17.09 36.25
C LEU A 96 1.38 17.35 36.84
N THR A 97 2.03 18.41 36.37
CA THR A 97 3.31 18.84 36.96
C THR A 97 3.09 19.27 38.40
N LEU A 98 4.14 19.25 39.25
CA LEU A 98 4.04 19.63 40.67
C LEU A 98 3.39 21.00 40.87
N VAL A 99 3.70 21.96 39.99
CA VAL A 99 3.11 23.32 40.01
C VAL A 99 1.61 23.28 39.70
N GLN A 100 1.17 22.44 38.76
CA GLN A 100 -0.25 22.28 38.42
C GLN A 100 -1.01 21.56 39.55
N LYS A 101 -0.39 20.59 40.23
CA LYS A 101 -0.98 19.91 41.39
C LYS A 101 -1.18 20.87 42.57
N GLN A 102 -0.17 21.67 42.91
CA GLN A 102 -0.30 22.68 43.97
C GLN A 102 -1.41 23.68 43.68
N LYS A 103 -1.50 24.17 42.43
CA LYS A 103 -2.56 25.12 42.03
C LYS A 103 -3.96 24.49 42.07
N LEU A 104 -4.08 23.20 41.76
CA LEU A 104 -5.33 22.46 41.86
C LEU A 104 -5.75 22.23 43.31
N GLU A 105 -4.80 21.92 44.20
CA GLU A 105 -5.04 21.80 45.64
C GLU A 105 -5.47 23.13 46.26
N GLU A 106 -4.85 24.25 45.89
CA GLU A 106 -5.26 25.58 46.35
C GLU A 106 -6.68 25.95 45.91
N THR A 107 -7.03 25.65 44.66
CA THR A 107 -8.38 25.93 44.13
C THR A 107 -9.45 25.04 44.76
N LEU A 108 -9.18 23.74 44.95
CA LEU A 108 -10.07 22.81 45.67
C LEU A 108 -10.27 23.22 47.13
N ASN A 109 -9.19 23.58 47.83
CA ASN A 109 -9.25 24.05 49.20
C ASN A 109 -9.99 25.39 49.33
N GLY A 110 -9.89 26.27 48.33
CA GLY A 110 -10.67 27.50 48.25
C GLY A 110 -12.16 27.23 48.07
N LEU A 111 -12.53 26.36 47.13
CA LEU A 111 -13.92 25.94 46.88
C LEU A 111 -14.56 25.27 48.10
N GLY A 112 -13.84 24.36 48.76
CA GLY A 112 -14.32 23.67 49.97
C GLY A 112 -14.62 24.62 51.13
N ARG A 113 -13.84 25.71 51.28
CA ARG A 113 -14.12 26.76 52.28
C ARG A 113 -15.35 27.58 51.92
N THR A 114 -15.54 27.91 50.64
CA THR A 114 -16.71 28.67 50.18
C THR A 114 -18.01 27.91 50.41
N VAL A 115 -18.05 26.60 50.13
CA VAL A 115 -19.24 25.77 50.37
C VAL A 115 -19.55 25.66 51.87
N LYS A 116 -18.53 25.59 52.73
CA LYS A 116 -18.69 25.53 54.19
C LYS A 116 -19.29 26.80 54.80
N ASN A 117 -19.05 27.95 54.18
CA ASN A 117 -19.55 29.25 54.63
C ASN A 117 -20.96 29.59 54.09
N ILE A 118 -21.49 28.79 53.15
CA ILE A 118 -22.84 28.97 52.59
C ILE A 118 -23.85 28.01 53.23
N ALA A 119 -23.38 26.90 53.80
CA ALA A 119 -24.20 25.86 54.44
C ALA A 119 -24.32 25.99 55.98
N GLY A 120 -23.86 27.10 56.56
CA GLY A 120 -24.01 27.44 57.99
C GLY A 120 -24.72 28.77 58.14
#